data_AF-A0AAC9KV64-F1
#
_entry.id   AF-A0AAC9KV64-F1
#
_cell.length_a   1.000
_cell.length_b   1.000
_cell.length_c   1.000
_cell.angle_alpha   90.00
_cell.angle_beta   90.00
_cell.angle_gamma   90.00
#
_symmetry.space_group_name_H-M   'P 1'
#
loop_
_entity.id
_entity.type
_entity.pdbx_description
1 polymer ?
#
loop_
_entity_poly.entity_id
_entity_poly.type
_entity_poly.pdbx_seq_one_letter_code
_entity_poly.pdbx_strand_id
1 'polypeptide(L)'
;MDIRTVLKDNFLQYSSYVIKDRAIASVVDGFKPVQRRIIHSLFEMHDGNFHKVANVVGNTMKYHPHGDTSIYEALVNIANKDLFIEKQGNFGNLFTGDPASASRYIECRLTPLAFDVLYSKEITIYEPSYDGRNNEPLLYPAKIPVILIQGSEGIAVGMAAKILPHNFNEILNAVKSELLGESYDIYPDFPTGGIVDVNEYADGNGKVLVRAKIETIDEKTIVIRELPFGETTESLISSIEKAIRKNYIKVSSINDFTAENVAIELSLPRGVYASEVIEKLYHYTNCQISISVNLLLLSERYPVVYTIKDLIKFHADHLQKILKMELELQKSKILEKIFYKTLEQIFIEKKIYKLLETISKEENIVSIILSEVLKYKESFSREVLKEDVENLLKIPIRKISLFDIDKNSKDIKILNKELKDINSNISSIRGYSINFIDLLLAKYSKEHQRKTKISLIKSKNVKEIATKNMKVYLNLAEGFVGTSLFDGEFIGNASYYDKILVFRENSYVLKNVEDKTFIDKKNVCALVYDINNSKDQIFSIIYLNKLDNFYYVKRFKIDKFITDKVYEFLGENDEFVDFSLNPKFVEFSTNKDIVKRIEISNFIVKSRSSIGKRISNNNLKKVKFK
;
A
#
# COMPACT_ATOMS: atom_id res chain seq x y z
N MET A 1 18.36 7.70 40.13
CA MET A 1 17.34 7.27 39.15
C MET A 1 17.64 5.84 38.76
N ASP A 2 16.64 4.96 38.80
CA ASP A 2 16.79 3.59 38.28
C ASP A 2 16.92 3.63 36.75
N ILE A 3 17.98 3.03 36.22
CA ILE A 3 18.26 2.97 34.78
C ILE A 3 17.09 2.34 34.03
N ARG A 4 16.42 1.34 34.62
CA ARG A 4 15.27 0.67 33.98
C ARG A 4 14.11 1.65 33.78
N THR A 5 13.83 2.48 34.78
CA THR A 5 12.78 3.50 34.71
C THR A 5 13.13 4.56 33.68
N VAL A 6 14.38 5.07 33.69
CA VAL A 6 14.83 6.07 32.71
C VAL A 6 14.75 5.55 31.28
N LEU A 7 15.19 4.31 31.02
CA LEU A 7 15.09 3.69 29.70
C LEU A 7 13.65 3.50 29.27
N LYS A 8 12.78 3.02 30.16
CA LYS A 8 11.36 2.82 29.89
C LYS A 8 10.67 4.13 29.53
N ASP A 9 10.89 5.18 30.34
CA ASP A 9 10.22 6.47 30.16
C ASP A 9 10.69 7.17 28.88
N ASN A 10 12.01 7.19 28.63
CA ASN A 10 12.56 7.75 27.40
C ASN A 10 12.09 6.99 26.15
N PHE A 11 12.05 5.66 26.22
CA PHE A 11 11.56 4.83 25.11
C PHE A 11 10.07 5.06 24.86
N LEU A 12 9.26 5.20 25.91
CA LEU A 12 7.82 5.46 25.80
C LEU A 12 7.54 6.84 25.21
N GLN A 13 8.27 7.87 25.64
CA GLN A 13 8.16 9.22 25.09
C GLN A 13 8.55 9.26 23.60
N TYR A 14 9.70 8.66 23.25
CA TYR A 14 10.14 8.56 21.86
C TYR A 14 9.12 7.80 21.00
N SER A 15 8.64 6.64 21.47
CA SER A 15 7.68 5.82 20.75
C SER A 15 6.36 6.56 20.54
N SER A 16 5.84 7.22 21.58
CA SER A 16 4.62 8.03 21.48
C SER A 16 4.79 9.17 20.48
N TYR A 17 5.93 9.88 20.51
CA TYR A 17 6.22 10.97 19.57
C TYR A 17 6.29 10.46 18.12
N VAL A 18 7.00 9.35 17.86
CA VAL A 18 7.12 8.79 16.50
C VAL A 18 5.76 8.35 15.96
N ILE A 19 4.92 7.74 16.80
CA ILE A 19 3.58 7.29 16.41
C ILE A 19 2.67 8.48 16.11
N LYS A 20 2.61 9.48 17.00
CA LYS A 20 1.64 10.59 16.92
C LYS A 20 2.06 11.71 15.97
N ASP A 21 3.35 12.05 15.98
CA ASP A 21 3.84 13.30 15.38
C ASP A 21 4.72 13.09 14.14
N ARG A 22 4.86 11.85 13.65
CA ARG A 22 5.73 11.56 12.49
C ARG A 22 5.17 10.53 11.52
N ALA A 23 4.91 9.31 11.97
CA ALA A 23 4.84 8.16 11.07
C ALA A 23 3.45 7.93 10.45
N ILE A 24 2.37 8.18 11.19
CA ILE A 24 1.00 7.78 10.84
C ILE A 24 0.17 9.01 10.48
N ALA A 25 -0.68 8.88 9.46
CA ALA A 25 -1.59 9.95 9.03
C ALA A 25 -2.86 10.00 9.91
N SER A 26 -3.48 11.16 9.99
CA SER A 26 -4.78 11.32 10.66
C SER A 26 -5.92 10.75 9.83
N VAL A 27 -6.93 10.19 10.48
CA VAL A 27 -8.19 9.76 9.85
C VAL A 27 -8.99 10.95 9.30
N VAL A 28 -8.80 12.15 9.85
CA VAL A 28 -9.62 13.33 9.54
C VAL A 28 -9.19 13.99 8.23
N ASP A 29 -7.93 14.38 8.12
CA ASP A 29 -7.41 15.10 6.96
C ASP A 29 -6.48 14.26 6.08
N GLY A 30 -6.16 13.03 6.50
CA GLY A 30 -5.29 12.14 5.76
C GLY A 30 -3.83 12.56 5.71
N PHE A 31 -3.40 13.57 6.49
CA PHE A 31 -2.04 14.07 6.46
C PHE A 31 -1.20 13.60 7.65
N LYS A 32 0.07 13.36 7.38
CA LYS A 32 1.12 13.39 8.40
C LYS A 32 1.42 14.84 8.79
N PRO A 33 1.98 15.11 9.99
CA PRO A 33 2.22 16.49 10.44
C PRO A 33 3.07 17.34 9.48
N VAL A 34 4.13 16.78 8.89
CA VAL A 34 4.95 17.50 7.90
C VAL A 34 4.13 17.90 6.67
N GLN A 35 3.24 17.03 6.20
CA GLN A 35 2.41 17.27 5.03
C GLN A 35 1.39 18.38 5.30
N ARG A 36 0.75 18.35 6.49
CA ARG A 36 -0.18 19.38 6.96
C ARG A 36 0.48 20.76 7.02
N ARG A 37 1.69 20.83 7.56
CA ARG A 37 2.48 22.08 7.68
C ARG A 37 2.88 22.65 6.32
N ILE A 38 3.24 21.81 5.36
CA ILE A 38 3.53 22.23 3.97
C ILE A 38 2.27 22.84 3.34
N ILE A 39 1.13 22.16 3.45
CA ILE A 39 -0.15 22.66 2.94
C ILE A 39 -0.53 23.98 3.63
N HIS A 40 -0.30 24.10 4.94
CA HIS A 40 -0.54 25.34 5.67
C HIS A 40 0.33 26.50 5.17
N SER A 41 1.63 26.26 4.99
CA SER A 41 2.55 27.26 4.44
C SER A 41 2.15 27.71 3.05
N LEU A 42 1.65 26.80 2.20
CA LEU A 42 1.13 27.14 0.89
C LEU A 42 -0.15 27.98 0.98
N PHE A 43 -1.05 27.71 1.93
CA PHE A 43 -2.24 28.53 2.14
C PHE A 43 -1.92 29.95 2.62
N GLU A 44 -0.88 30.12 3.45
CA GLU A 44 -0.44 31.45 3.90
C GLU A 44 0.21 32.26 2.79
N MET A 45 1.02 31.62 1.96
CA MET A 45 1.78 32.28 0.89
C MET A 45 0.93 32.54 -0.36
N HIS A 46 -0.23 31.89 -0.49
CA HIS A 46 -1.02 31.88 -1.71
C HIS A 46 -1.37 33.29 -2.21
N ASP A 47 -0.89 33.60 -3.41
CA ASP A 47 -1.23 34.81 -4.18
C ASP A 47 -1.73 34.49 -5.61
N GLY A 48 -1.91 33.19 -5.93
CA GLY A 48 -2.30 32.67 -7.25
C GLY A 48 -1.13 32.37 -8.20
N ASN A 49 0.09 32.79 -7.86
CA ASN A 49 1.28 32.55 -8.65
C ASN A 49 2.03 31.28 -8.19
N PHE A 50 2.98 30.84 -9.00
CA PHE A 50 3.92 29.80 -8.60
C PHE A 50 4.95 30.35 -7.60
N HIS A 51 5.22 29.59 -6.55
CA HIS A 51 6.26 29.89 -5.58
C HIS A 51 7.41 28.89 -5.70
N LYS A 52 8.64 29.39 -5.63
CA LYS A 52 9.82 28.51 -5.52
C LYS A 52 9.68 27.57 -4.34
N VAL A 53 9.95 26.29 -4.55
CA VAL A 53 9.88 25.28 -3.48
C VAL A 53 10.81 25.63 -2.32
N ALA A 54 11.97 26.23 -2.60
CA ALA A 54 12.87 26.74 -1.56
C ALA A 54 12.18 27.74 -0.60
N ASN A 55 11.31 28.61 -1.11
CA ASN A 55 10.57 29.57 -0.28
C ASN A 55 9.51 28.86 0.58
N VAL A 56 8.81 27.89 0.00
CA VAL A 56 7.78 27.09 0.71
C VAL A 56 8.42 26.27 1.83
N VAL A 57 9.56 25.63 1.55
CA VAL A 57 10.35 24.89 2.55
C VAL A 57 10.79 25.83 3.68
N GLY A 58 11.36 26.98 3.34
CA GLY A 58 11.77 27.98 4.33
C GLY A 58 10.61 28.50 5.18
N ASN A 59 9.43 28.72 4.60
CA ASN A 59 8.24 29.11 5.36
C ASN A 59 7.76 27.98 6.28
N THR A 60 7.79 26.73 5.81
CA THR A 60 7.36 25.55 6.57
C THR A 60 8.22 25.30 7.80
N MET A 61 9.50 25.70 7.80
CA MET A 61 10.39 25.59 8.97
C MET A 61 9.92 26.40 10.19
N LYS A 62 9.05 27.40 10.00
CA LYS A 62 8.36 28.10 11.12
C LYS A 62 7.50 27.15 11.94
N TYR A 63 6.98 26.09 11.31
CA TYR A 63 6.09 25.11 11.91
C TYR A 63 6.78 23.76 12.15
N HIS A 64 7.80 23.42 11.35
CA HIS A 64 8.46 22.12 11.40
C HIS A 64 9.92 22.25 11.90
N PRO A 65 10.23 21.83 13.15
CA PRO A 65 11.55 22.01 13.76
C PRO A 65 12.60 20.97 13.30
N HIS A 66 12.45 20.43 12.09
CA HIS A 66 13.36 19.43 11.50
C HIS A 66 13.99 19.96 10.21
N GLY A 67 14.99 19.26 9.69
CA GLY A 67 15.78 19.69 8.55
C GLY A 67 14.95 19.95 7.28
N ASP A 68 15.37 20.96 6.52
CA ASP A 68 14.81 21.37 5.22
C ASP A 68 14.64 20.21 4.23
N THR A 69 15.58 19.27 4.23
CA THR A 69 15.61 18.09 3.37
C THR A 69 14.35 17.23 3.55
N SER A 70 13.93 17.00 4.80
CA SER A 70 12.74 16.20 5.10
C SER A 70 11.44 16.87 4.64
N ILE A 71 11.38 18.19 4.69
CA ILE A 71 10.25 19.00 4.22
C ILE A 71 10.22 18.97 2.70
N TYR A 72 11.37 19.16 2.06
CA TYR A 72 11.53 19.11 0.61
C TYR A 72 11.08 17.77 0.03
N GLU A 73 11.56 16.65 0.58
CA GLU A 73 11.15 15.31 0.15
C GLU A 73 9.64 15.09 0.34
N ALA A 74 9.09 15.52 1.48
CA ALA A 74 7.66 15.43 1.73
C ALA A 74 6.84 16.27 0.73
N LEU A 75 7.30 17.48 0.38
CA LEU A 75 6.65 18.35 -0.59
C LEU A 75 6.63 17.73 -1.98
N VAL A 76 7.78 17.24 -2.45
CA VAL A 76 7.90 16.55 -3.74
C VAL A 76 6.97 15.34 -3.80
N ASN A 77 6.91 14.56 -2.71
CA ASN A 77 6.04 13.40 -2.63
C ASN A 77 4.54 13.74 -2.71
N ILE A 78 4.08 14.79 -2.04
CA ILE A 78 2.67 15.25 -2.13
C ILE A 78 2.39 15.86 -3.50
N ALA A 79 3.33 16.64 -4.05
CA ALA A 79 3.19 17.25 -5.37
C ALA A 79 3.07 16.19 -6.47
N ASN A 80 3.78 15.07 -6.36
CA ASN A 80 3.68 13.96 -7.30
C ASN A 80 2.38 13.14 -7.18
N LYS A 81 1.48 13.49 -6.25
CA LYS A 81 0.10 12.96 -6.23
C LYS A 81 -0.85 13.75 -7.12
N ASP A 82 -0.44 14.91 -7.63
CA ASP A 82 -1.21 15.76 -8.56
C ASP A 82 -2.64 16.05 -8.08
N LEU A 83 -2.81 16.21 -6.76
CA LEU A 83 -4.12 16.43 -6.12
C LEU A 83 -4.27 17.88 -5.64
N PHE A 84 -3.42 18.31 -4.70
CA PHE A 84 -3.52 19.62 -4.06
C PHE A 84 -2.45 20.62 -4.48
N ILE A 85 -1.38 20.14 -5.12
CA ILE A 85 -0.23 20.96 -5.48
C ILE A 85 -0.03 20.84 -6.99
N GLU A 86 -0.07 21.97 -7.68
CA GLU A 86 0.34 22.11 -9.07
C GLU A 86 1.85 22.39 -9.10
N LYS A 87 2.56 21.76 -10.04
CA LYS A 87 4.02 21.73 -10.09
C LYS A 87 4.55 22.27 -11.41
N GLN A 88 5.67 22.99 -11.33
CA GLN A 88 6.41 23.50 -12.49
C GLN A 88 7.90 23.16 -12.35
N GLY A 89 8.46 22.55 -13.41
CA GLY A 89 9.84 22.02 -13.41
C GLY A 89 9.89 20.51 -13.16
N ASN A 90 11.11 19.98 -12.97
CA ASN A 90 11.34 18.54 -12.80
C ASN A 90 11.19 18.11 -11.33
N PHE A 91 10.05 17.50 -10.99
CA PHE A 91 9.75 16.92 -9.67
C PHE A 91 10.15 15.43 -9.54
N GLY A 92 11.05 14.97 -10.41
CA GLY A 92 11.47 13.58 -10.49
C GLY A 92 10.49 12.75 -11.33
N ASN A 93 10.85 11.49 -11.54
CA ASN A 93 10.05 10.58 -12.35
C ASN A 93 9.71 9.32 -11.54
N LEU A 94 8.41 9.08 -11.37
CA LEU A 94 7.88 7.94 -10.63
C LEU A 94 8.31 6.60 -11.26
N PHE A 95 8.44 6.55 -12.59
CA PHE A 95 8.72 5.32 -13.32
C PHE A 95 10.20 4.95 -13.29
N THR A 96 11.10 5.91 -13.51
CA THR A 96 12.56 5.66 -13.51
C THR A 96 13.13 5.67 -12.10
N GLY A 97 12.53 6.44 -11.18
CA GLY A 97 13.08 6.69 -9.85
C GLY A 97 14.01 7.90 -9.81
N ASP A 98 14.10 8.68 -10.89
CA ASP A 98 14.94 9.88 -10.95
C ASP A 98 14.52 10.90 -9.88
N PRO A 99 15.49 11.44 -9.11
CA PRO A 99 15.20 12.41 -8.07
C PRO A 99 14.72 13.75 -8.66
N ALA A 100 13.95 14.47 -7.86
CA ALA A 100 13.55 15.84 -8.19
C ALA A 100 14.74 16.80 -8.24
N SER A 101 14.66 17.79 -9.13
CA SER A 101 15.61 18.89 -9.20
C SER A 101 15.62 19.70 -7.91
N ALA A 102 16.78 20.24 -7.53
CA ALA A 102 16.93 21.02 -6.31
C ALA A 102 15.85 22.12 -6.16
N SER A 103 15.41 22.34 -4.92
CA SER A 103 14.29 23.23 -4.53
C SER A 103 14.32 24.65 -5.10
N ARG A 104 15.48 25.13 -5.55
CA ARG A 104 15.68 26.45 -6.19
C ARG A 104 15.28 26.52 -7.67
N TYR A 105 15.11 25.38 -8.33
CA TYR A 105 14.78 25.26 -9.77
C TYR A 105 13.34 24.82 -10.04
N ILE A 106 12.61 24.43 -9.00
CA ILE A 106 11.24 23.94 -9.12
C ILE A 106 10.29 24.86 -8.36
N GLU A 107 9.07 24.96 -8.86
CA GLU A 107 8.04 25.85 -8.33
C GLU A 107 6.73 25.11 -8.16
N CYS A 108 5.91 25.56 -7.21
CA CYS A 108 4.62 24.94 -6.93
C CYS A 108 3.59 25.97 -6.44
N ARG A 109 2.31 25.62 -6.59
CA ARG A 109 1.17 26.37 -6.03
C ARG A 109 0.04 25.42 -5.66
N LEU A 110 -0.96 25.91 -4.92
CA LEU A 110 -2.15 25.12 -4.60
C LEU A 110 -3.08 25.00 -5.81
N THR A 111 -3.66 23.82 -5.98
CA THR A 111 -4.73 23.61 -6.97
C THR A 111 -6.06 24.18 -6.45
N PRO A 112 -7.02 24.52 -7.33
CA PRO A 112 -8.37 24.90 -6.90
C PRO A 112 -9.05 23.84 -6.03
N LEU A 113 -8.73 22.55 -6.24
CA LEU A 113 -9.27 21.45 -5.44
C LEU A 113 -8.86 21.56 -3.95
N ALA A 114 -7.65 22.03 -3.67
CA ALA A 114 -7.20 22.24 -2.29
C ALA A 114 -8.10 23.24 -1.54
N PHE A 115 -8.55 24.29 -2.22
CA PHE A 115 -9.48 25.27 -1.65
C PHE A 115 -10.87 24.68 -1.41
N ASP A 116 -11.41 23.98 -2.41
CA ASP A 116 -12.76 23.41 -2.30
C ASP A 116 -12.86 22.36 -1.19
N VAL A 117 -11.77 21.61 -0.94
CA VAL A 117 -11.74 20.45 -0.03
C VAL A 117 -11.20 20.76 1.37
N LEU A 118 -10.14 21.56 1.50
CA LEU A 118 -9.40 21.75 2.76
C LEU A 118 -9.57 23.15 3.36
N TYR A 119 -9.84 24.17 2.54
CA TYR A 119 -9.77 25.55 2.98
C TYR A 119 -11.06 26.00 3.68
N SER A 120 -10.98 26.06 5.01
CA SER A 120 -12.04 26.68 5.83
C SER A 120 -11.43 27.35 7.07
N LYS A 121 -10.75 28.49 6.87
CA LYS A 121 -9.97 29.20 7.90
C LYS A 121 -10.74 29.44 9.21
N GLU A 122 -12.04 29.75 9.11
CA GLU A 122 -12.84 30.18 10.27
C GLU A 122 -13.34 29.02 11.14
N ILE A 123 -13.44 27.81 10.58
CA ILE A 123 -13.84 26.60 11.32
C ILE A 123 -12.64 25.71 11.67
N THR A 124 -11.46 26.00 11.11
CA THR A 124 -10.22 25.27 11.39
C THR A 124 -9.74 25.62 12.79
N ILE A 125 -9.42 24.61 13.59
CA ILE A 125 -8.85 24.78 14.93
C ILE A 125 -7.35 24.93 14.79
N TYR A 126 -6.81 26.01 15.36
CA TYR A 126 -5.39 26.31 15.35
C TYR A 126 -4.80 26.13 16.75
N GLU A 127 -3.55 25.69 16.80
CA GLU A 127 -2.71 25.64 18.00
C GLU A 127 -1.41 26.43 17.79
N PRO A 128 -0.78 26.95 18.85
CA PRO A 128 0.50 27.63 18.72
C PRO A 128 1.57 26.70 18.13
N SER A 129 2.45 27.24 17.28
CA SER A 129 3.64 26.55 16.77
C SER A 129 4.58 26.15 17.90
N TYR A 130 5.57 25.30 17.60
CA TYR A 130 6.55 24.81 18.59
C TYR A 130 7.34 25.93 19.30
N ASP A 131 7.48 27.10 18.67
CA ASP A 131 8.15 28.29 19.21
C ASP A 131 7.17 29.35 19.74
N GLY A 132 5.85 29.11 19.64
CA GLY A 132 4.78 29.99 20.10
C GLY A 132 4.62 31.30 19.32
N ARG A 133 5.33 31.47 18.19
CA ARG A 133 5.31 32.72 17.41
C ARG A 133 4.22 32.77 16.34
N ASN A 134 3.80 31.60 15.87
CA ASN A 134 2.78 31.45 14.83
C ASN A 134 1.69 30.48 15.33
N ASN A 135 0.62 30.35 14.55
CA ASN A 135 -0.45 29.38 14.79
C ASN A 135 -0.49 28.38 13.64
N GLU A 136 -0.55 27.09 13.93
CA GLU A 136 -0.69 26.03 12.94
C GLU A 136 -2.02 25.29 13.10
N PRO A 137 -2.61 24.76 12.01
CA PRO A 137 -3.83 23.99 12.10
C PRO A 137 -3.56 22.64 12.79
N LEU A 138 -4.38 22.30 13.78
CA LEU A 138 -4.33 20.98 14.41
C LEU A 138 -4.68 19.90 13.37
N LEU A 139 -5.81 20.08 12.69
CA LEU A 139 -6.32 19.24 11.60
C LEU A 139 -7.10 20.12 10.63
N TYR A 140 -7.02 19.83 9.34
CA TYR A 140 -7.91 20.47 8.36
C TYR A 140 -9.30 19.80 8.36
N PRO A 141 -10.38 20.57 8.18
CA PRO A 141 -11.73 20.02 7.99
C PRO A 141 -11.88 19.47 6.57
N ALA A 142 -11.17 18.38 6.27
CA ALA A 142 -11.16 17.81 4.93
C ALA A 142 -12.55 17.25 4.57
N LYS A 143 -13.10 17.73 3.45
CA LYS A 143 -14.44 17.36 2.98
C LYS A 143 -14.48 16.01 2.25
N ILE A 144 -13.32 15.40 1.98
CA ILE A 144 -13.23 14.11 1.27
C ILE A 144 -12.18 13.19 1.94
N PRO A 145 -12.23 11.87 1.70
CA PRO A 145 -11.24 10.90 2.18
C PRO A 145 -9.85 11.03 1.52
N VAL A 146 -9.08 12.06 1.88
CA VAL A 146 -7.77 12.37 1.29
C VAL A 146 -6.80 11.19 1.36
N ILE A 147 -6.79 10.48 2.49
CA ILE A 147 -5.87 9.37 2.73
C ILE A 147 -6.05 8.21 1.76
N LEU A 148 -7.28 7.95 1.33
CA LEU A 148 -7.58 6.91 0.35
C LEU A 148 -7.16 7.32 -1.05
N ILE A 149 -7.28 8.60 -1.39
CA ILE A 149 -6.85 9.13 -2.70
C ILE A 149 -5.33 9.04 -2.82
N GLN A 150 -4.60 9.52 -1.82
CA GLN A 150 -3.14 9.63 -1.90
C GLN A 150 -2.42 8.31 -1.60
N GLY A 151 -3.03 7.46 -0.76
CA GLY A 151 -2.34 6.39 -0.07
C GLY A 151 -1.34 6.93 0.96
N SER A 152 -0.78 6.03 1.77
CA SER A 152 0.26 6.38 2.74
C SER A 152 1.05 5.16 3.15
N GLU A 153 2.32 5.38 3.46
CA GLU A 153 3.19 4.36 4.02
C GLU A 153 3.90 4.95 5.23
N GLY A 154 3.87 4.25 6.36
CA GLY A 154 4.45 4.71 7.60
C GLY A 154 4.88 3.56 8.48
N ILE A 155 6.15 3.55 8.87
CA ILE A 155 6.68 2.58 9.83
C ILE A 155 6.86 3.31 11.15
N ALA A 156 6.18 2.85 12.19
CA ALA A 156 6.31 3.36 13.55
C ALA A 156 6.84 2.26 14.47
N VAL A 157 7.06 2.59 15.75
CA VAL A 157 7.59 1.62 16.71
C VAL A 157 6.55 0.51 16.95
N GLY A 158 6.85 -0.70 16.49
CA GLY A 158 6.01 -1.89 16.67
C GLY A 158 4.79 -1.98 15.75
N MET A 159 4.64 -1.09 14.77
CA MET A 159 3.50 -1.10 13.83
C MET A 159 3.88 -0.51 12.48
N ALA A 160 3.20 -0.95 11.42
CA ALA A 160 3.39 -0.42 10.07
C ALA A 160 2.03 -0.15 9.43
N ALA A 161 1.87 1.03 8.85
CA ALA A 161 0.75 1.43 8.03
C ALA A 161 1.13 1.33 6.56
N LYS A 162 0.33 0.62 5.76
CA LYS A 162 0.45 0.59 4.30
C LYS A 162 -0.93 0.73 3.72
N ILE A 163 -1.20 1.87 3.10
CA ILE A 163 -2.50 2.27 2.58
C ILE A 163 -2.31 2.52 1.09
N LEU A 164 -3.07 1.80 0.28
CA LEU A 164 -2.99 1.90 -1.18
C LEU A 164 -3.84 3.07 -1.68
N PRO A 165 -3.41 3.77 -2.75
CA PRO A 165 -4.22 4.80 -3.38
C PRO A 165 -5.45 4.18 -4.06
N HIS A 166 -6.54 4.93 -4.10
CA HIS A 166 -7.83 4.58 -4.71
C HIS A 166 -8.28 5.70 -5.65
N ASN A 167 -9.20 5.38 -6.54
CA ASN A 167 -9.68 6.34 -7.52
C ASN A 167 -10.55 7.42 -6.88
N PHE A 168 -10.27 8.69 -7.20
CA PHE A 168 -11.01 9.85 -6.69
C PHE A 168 -12.52 9.77 -6.94
N ASN A 169 -12.93 9.41 -8.16
CA ASN A 169 -14.34 9.34 -8.54
C ASN A 169 -15.06 8.22 -7.77
N GLU A 170 -14.43 7.07 -7.63
CA GLU A 170 -14.99 5.94 -6.89
C GLU A 170 -15.18 6.26 -5.41
N ILE A 171 -14.21 6.94 -4.79
CA ILE A 171 -14.32 7.37 -3.38
C ILE A 171 -15.49 8.33 -3.20
N LEU A 172 -15.62 9.35 -4.06
CA LEU A 172 -16.71 10.32 -3.97
C LEU A 172 -18.07 9.66 -4.18
N ASN A 173 -18.18 8.76 -5.15
CA ASN A 173 -19.38 7.96 -5.35
C ASN A 173 -19.67 7.05 -4.14
N ALA A 174 -18.66 6.46 -3.51
CA ALA A 174 -18.83 5.66 -2.30
C ALA A 174 -19.35 6.49 -1.12
N VAL A 175 -18.81 7.70 -0.90
CA VAL A 175 -19.34 8.64 0.11
C VAL A 175 -20.79 9.01 -0.20
N LYS A 176 -21.11 9.26 -1.47
CA LYS A 176 -22.50 9.52 -1.90
C LYS A 176 -23.42 8.33 -1.65
N SER A 177 -22.98 7.10 -1.97
CA SER A 177 -23.75 5.87 -1.74
C SER A 177 -23.94 5.60 -0.25
N GLU A 178 -22.94 5.83 0.60
CA GLU A 178 -23.10 5.79 2.07
C GLU A 178 -24.16 6.80 2.53
N LEU A 179 -24.11 8.04 2.00
CA LEU A 179 -25.14 9.06 2.18
C LEU A 179 -26.46 8.73 1.50
N LEU A 180 -26.63 7.62 0.79
CA LEU A 180 -27.91 7.14 0.28
C LEU A 180 -28.36 5.85 0.97
N GLY A 181 -27.47 5.21 1.75
CA GLY A 181 -27.70 3.89 2.33
C GLY A 181 -27.55 2.75 1.31
N GLU A 182 -26.81 3.01 0.23
CA GLU A 182 -26.52 2.04 -0.84
C GLU A 182 -25.20 1.32 -0.58
N SER A 183 -25.08 0.09 -1.06
CA SER A 183 -23.84 -0.67 -1.00
C SER A 183 -22.82 -0.18 -2.03
N TYR A 184 -21.55 -0.13 -1.64
CA TYR A 184 -20.44 0.19 -2.51
C TYR A 184 -19.25 -0.70 -2.18
N ASP A 185 -18.42 -0.94 -3.19
CA ASP A 185 -17.10 -1.53 -3.04
C ASP A 185 -16.12 -0.67 -3.83
N ILE A 186 -15.00 -0.32 -3.20
CA ILE A 186 -13.93 0.45 -3.84
C ILE A 186 -12.61 -0.31 -3.71
N TYR A 187 -11.80 -0.22 -4.74
CA TYR A 187 -10.57 -0.98 -4.86
C TYR A 187 -9.39 -0.08 -5.22
N PRO A 188 -8.15 -0.49 -4.92
CA PRO A 188 -6.98 0.31 -5.23
C PRO A 188 -6.89 0.73 -6.71
N ASP A 189 -6.35 1.92 -6.93
CA ASP A 189 -6.03 2.48 -8.23
C ASP A 189 -4.67 3.18 -8.15
N PHE A 190 -3.70 2.62 -8.87
CA PHE A 190 -2.32 3.05 -8.82
C PHE A 190 -2.00 4.08 -9.91
N PRO A 191 -1.14 5.07 -9.62
CA PRO A 191 -0.67 6.01 -10.62
C PRO A 191 0.11 5.34 -11.76
N THR A 192 0.73 4.18 -11.48
CA THR A 192 1.47 3.36 -12.45
C THR A 192 0.58 2.49 -13.34
N GLY A 193 -0.73 2.41 -13.04
CA GLY A 193 -1.65 1.49 -13.69
C GLY A 193 -1.39 0.04 -13.27
N GLY A 194 -1.32 -0.85 -14.26
CA GLY A 194 -1.08 -2.28 -14.07
C GLY A 194 -2.35 -3.06 -13.82
N ILE A 195 -2.16 -4.31 -13.38
CA ILE A 195 -3.25 -5.25 -13.08
C ILE A 195 -3.21 -5.57 -11.60
N VAL A 196 -4.36 -5.49 -10.92
CA VAL A 196 -4.49 -5.81 -9.50
C VAL A 196 -5.48 -6.95 -9.27
N ASP A 197 -5.09 -7.90 -8.42
CA ASP A 197 -6.00 -8.89 -7.83
C ASP A 197 -6.29 -8.51 -6.38
N VAL A 198 -7.57 -8.38 -6.09
CA VAL A 198 -8.14 -7.87 -4.83
C VAL A 198 -8.81 -8.96 -3.98
N ASN A 199 -8.71 -10.24 -4.36
CA ASN A 199 -9.33 -11.36 -3.63
C ASN A 199 -8.99 -11.37 -2.13
N GLU A 200 -7.73 -11.10 -1.80
CA GLU A 200 -7.23 -11.10 -0.43
C GLU A 200 -7.19 -9.69 0.18
N TYR A 201 -7.78 -8.67 -0.46
CA TYR A 201 -7.62 -7.27 -0.02
C TYR A 201 -8.20 -7.00 1.38
N ALA A 202 -9.23 -7.76 1.77
CA ALA A 202 -9.87 -7.72 3.09
C ALA A 202 -10.18 -6.28 3.56
N ASP A 203 -10.81 -5.50 2.68
CA ASP A 203 -11.26 -4.12 2.95
C ASP A 203 -10.16 -3.21 3.53
N GLY A 204 -8.94 -3.33 3.01
CA GLY A 204 -7.78 -2.51 3.39
C GLY A 204 -6.81 -3.15 4.40
N ASN A 205 -7.06 -4.39 4.86
CA ASN A 205 -6.24 -5.04 5.90
C ASN A 205 -5.66 -6.41 5.51
N GLY A 206 -5.66 -6.73 4.21
CA GLY A 206 -5.16 -8.00 3.70
C GLY A 206 -3.96 -7.83 2.77
N LYS A 207 -4.02 -8.51 1.63
CA LYS A 207 -2.96 -8.50 0.62
C LYS A 207 -3.53 -8.28 -0.77
N VAL A 208 -2.75 -7.64 -1.63
CA VAL A 208 -3.06 -7.54 -3.05
C VAL A 208 -1.90 -8.08 -3.86
N LEU A 209 -2.22 -8.73 -4.99
CA LEU A 209 -1.22 -9.07 -6.00
C LEU A 209 -1.28 -8.03 -7.09
N VAL A 210 -0.14 -7.41 -7.39
CA VAL A 210 -0.02 -6.39 -8.43
C VAL A 210 0.89 -6.90 -9.52
N ARG A 211 0.46 -6.78 -10.78
CA ARG A 211 1.18 -7.23 -11.98
C ARG A 211 1.47 -6.09 -12.92
N ALA A 212 2.63 -6.19 -13.56
CA ALA A 212 2.99 -5.41 -14.71
C ALA A 212 2.09 -5.75 -15.90
N LYS A 213 1.79 -4.77 -16.75
CA LYS A 213 1.13 -5.02 -18.04
C LYS A 213 2.20 -5.32 -19.08
N ILE A 214 2.13 -6.53 -19.62
CA ILE A 214 3.09 -7.05 -20.57
C ILE A 214 2.36 -7.33 -21.88
N GLU A 215 2.90 -6.80 -22.98
CA GLU A 215 2.37 -6.95 -24.34
C GLU A 215 3.36 -7.71 -25.21
N THR A 216 2.84 -8.56 -26.10
CA THR A 216 3.63 -9.25 -27.12
C THR A 216 3.50 -8.50 -28.44
N ILE A 217 4.61 -7.97 -28.95
CA ILE A 217 4.64 -7.33 -30.28
C ILE A 217 4.72 -8.41 -31.37
N ASP A 218 5.64 -9.37 -31.17
CA ASP A 218 5.81 -10.55 -32.02
C ASP A 218 6.16 -11.79 -31.15
N GLU A 219 6.40 -12.95 -31.76
CA GLU A 219 6.72 -14.18 -31.03
C GLU A 219 8.02 -14.12 -30.22
N LYS A 220 8.88 -13.11 -30.48
CA LYS A 220 10.24 -13.00 -29.91
C LYS A 220 10.49 -11.70 -29.16
N THR A 221 9.53 -10.79 -29.08
CA THR A 221 9.69 -9.46 -28.52
C THR A 221 8.52 -9.18 -27.60
N ILE A 222 8.87 -8.98 -26.34
CA ILE A 222 7.93 -8.66 -25.26
C ILE A 222 8.20 -7.23 -24.82
N VAL A 223 7.16 -6.45 -24.59
CA VAL A 223 7.28 -5.10 -24.04
C VAL A 223 6.48 -4.96 -22.77
N ILE A 224 7.11 -4.44 -21.72
CA ILE A 224 6.45 -4.06 -20.47
C ILE A 224 6.01 -2.60 -20.59
N ARG A 225 4.68 -2.38 -20.51
CA ARG A 225 4.05 -1.06 -20.69
C ARG A 225 3.66 -0.36 -19.40
N GLU A 226 3.37 -1.12 -18.35
CA GLU A 226 2.95 -0.57 -17.06
C GLU A 226 3.67 -1.34 -15.95
N LEU A 227 4.18 -0.62 -14.97
CA LEU A 227 4.93 -1.18 -13.84
C LEU A 227 4.00 -1.57 -12.69
N PRO A 228 4.34 -2.61 -11.92
CA PRO A 228 3.71 -2.87 -10.64
C PRO A 228 3.92 -1.71 -9.67
N PHE A 229 2.94 -1.47 -8.80
CA PHE A 229 2.98 -0.35 -7.86
C PHE A 229 4.13 -0.48 -6.84
N GLY A 230 5.02 0.51 -6.83
CA GLY A 230 6.19 0.54 -5.92
C GLY A 230 7.50 0.07 -6.55
N GLU A 231 7.50 -0.33 -7.82
CA GLU A 231 8.70 -0.67 -8.59
C GLU A 231 9.04 0.45 -9.59
N THR A 232 10.33 0.60 -9.90
CA THR A 232 10.84 1.46 -10.97
C THR A 232 11.33 0.62 -12.15
N THR A 233 11.63 1.25 -13.29
CA THR A 233 12.24 0.55 -14.43
C THR A 233 13.57 -0.07 -14.03
N GLU A 234 14.39 0.65 -13.27
CA GLU A 234 15.66 0.16 -12.75
C GLU A 234 15.50 -1.04 -11.82
N SER A 235 14.58 -0.98 -10.84
CA SER A 235 14.36 -2.09 -9.90
C SER A 235 13.81 -3.32 -10.60
N LEU A 236 12.90 -3.13 -11.56
CA LEU A 236 12.32 -4.19 -12.35
C LEU A 236 13.36 -4.85 -13.27
N ILE A 237 14.15 -4.07 -14.01
CA ILE A 237 15.24 -4.57 -14.86
C ILE A 237 16.26 -5.34 -14.03
N SER A 238 16.66 -4.81 -12.86
CA SER A 238 17.54 -5.52 -11.93
C SER A 238 16.96 -6.87 -11.49
N SER A 239 15.65 -6.94 -11.25
CA SER A 239 14.98 -8.20 -10.90
C SER A 239 15.00 -9.22 -12.06
N ILE A 240 14.82 -8.75 -13.30
CA ILE A 240 14.87 -9.57 -14.52
C ILE A 240 16.29 -10.10 -14.74
N GLU A 241 17.31 -9.24 -14.62
CA GLU A 241 18.72 -9.66 -14.73
C GLU A 241 19.08 -10.73 -13.70
N LYS A 242 18.63 -10.58 -12.45
CA LYS A 242 18.84 -11.59 -11.40
C LYS A 242 18.19 -12.93 -11.77
N ALA A 243 17.01 -12.92 -12.38
CA ALA A 243 16.34 -14.13 -12.85
C ALA A 243 17.06 -14.77 -14.06
N ILE A 244 17.66 -13.97 -14.94
CA ILE A 244 18.51 -14.44 -16.05
C ILE A 244 19.78 -15.09 -15.50
N ARG A 245 20.48 -14.45 -14.56
CA ARG A 245 21.70 -15.01 -13.92
C ARG A 245 21.44 -16.35 -13.23
N LYS A 246 20.23 -16.55 -12.69
CA LYS A 246 19.79 -17.82 -12.09
C LYS A 246 19.27 -18.86 -13.09
N ASN A 247 19.33 -18.57 -14.41
CA ASN A 247 18.80 -19.40 -15.48
C ASN A 247 17.29 -19.72 -15.38
N TYR A 248 16.51 -18.90 -14.67
CA TYR A 248 15.05 -19.05 -14.60
C TYR A 248 14.36 -18.58 -15.88
N ILE A 249 14.94 -17.56 -16.52
CA ILE A 249 14.41 -16.93 -17.73
C ILE A 249 15.54 -16.79 -18.75
N LYS A 250 15.22 -16.96 -20.02
CA LYS A 250 16.15 -16.75 -21.14
C LYS A 250 15.70 -15.54 -21.94
N VAL A 251 16.50 -14.48 -21.90
CA VAL A 251 16.29 -13.23 -22.65
C VAL A 251 17.64 -12.90 -23.31
N SER A 252 17.62 -12.47 -24.57
CA SER A 252 18.84 -12.12 -25.30
C SER A 252 19.32 -10.70 -25.01
N SER A 253 18.39 -9.74 -24.90
CA SER A 253 18.68 -8.33 -24.66
C SER A 253 17.52 -7.66 -23.93
N ILE A 254 17.86 -6.64 -23.13
CA ILE A 254 16.93 -5.78 -22.41
C ILE A 254 17.24 -4.34 -22.84
N ASN A 255 16.25 -3.64 -23.38
CA ASN A 255 16.36 -2.24 -23.76
C ASN A 255 15.32 -1.43 -23.00
N ASP A 256 15.73 -0.34 -22.33
CA ASP A 256 14.82 0.61 -21.71
C ASP A 256 14.62 1.82 -22.62
N PHE A 257 13.41 1.94 -23.18
CA PHE A 257 12.98 3.07 -24.00
C PHE A 257 11.99 3.96 -23.25
N THR A 258 11.99 3.90 -21.92
CA THR A 258 11.07 4.67 -21.08
C THR A 258 11.36 6.17 -21.20
N ALA A 259 10.31 6.92 -21.52
CA ALA A 259 10.30 8.38 -21.52
C ALA A 259 9.11 8.86 -20.66
N GLU A 260 8.09 9.44 -21.28
CA GLU A 260 6.81 9.73 -20.61
C GLU A 260 6.03 8.44 -20.30
N ASN A 261 6.14 7.45 -21.17
CA ASN A 261 5.51 6.15 -21.02
C ASN A 261 6.57 5.07 -20.81
N VAL A 262 6.25 4.08 -19.97
CA VAL A 262 7.13 2.94 -19.73
C VAL A 262 7.19 2.03 -20.96
N ALA A 263 8.41 1.69 -21.36
CA ALA A 263 8.66 0.79 -22.48
C ALA A 263 9.97 0.02 -22.24
N ILE A 264 9.87 -1.10 -21.54
CA ILE A 264 11.01 -2.02 -21.38
C ILE A 264 10.83 -3.15 -22.38
N GLU A 265 11.71 -3.22 -23.37
CA GLU A 265 11.71 -4.23 -24.42
C GLU A 265 12.64 -5.39 -24.06
N LEU A 266 12.11 -6.60 -24.18
CA LEU A 266 12.82 -7.86 -23.97
C LEU A 266 12.82 -8.67 -25.26
N SER A 267 14.00 -8.89 -25.82
CA SER A 267 14.17 -9.76 -26.99
C SER A 267 14.47 -11.19 -26.55
N LEU A 268 13.87 -12.18 -27.21
CA LEU A 268 13.97 -13.59 -26.87
C LEU A 268 14.92 -14.35 -27.81
N PRO A 269 15.71 -15.30 -27.28
CA PRO A 269 16.57 -16.15 -28.09
C PRO A 269 15.76 -17.16 -28.92
N ARG A 270 16.39 -17.75 -29.94
CA ARG A 270 15.75 -18.76 -30.80
C ARG A 270 15.26 -19.96 -29.98
N GLY A 271 14.02 -20.41 -30.25
CA GLY A 271 13.41 -21.56 -29.59
C GLY A 271 12.73 -21.25 -28.24
N VAL A 272 12.54 -19.97 -27.90
CA VAL A 272 11.81 -19.53 -26.72
C VAL A 272 10.62 -18.67 -27.16
N TYR A 273 9.43 -18.98 -26.65
CA TYR A 273 8.19 -18.29 -27.01
C TYR A 273 7.76 -17.29 -25.96
N ALA A 274 7.16 -16.18 -26.40
CA ALA A 274 6.76 -15.09 -25.52
C ALA A 274 5.76 -15.51 -24.42
N SER A 275 4.78 -16.35 -24.74
CA SER A 275 3.76 -16.81 -23.78
C SER A 275 4.36 -17.53 -22.56
N GLU A 276 5.36 -18.40 -22.76
CA GLU A 276 6.04 -19.10 -21.69
C GLU A 276 6.92 -18.17 -20.85
N VAL A 277 7.58 -17.21 -21.49
CA VAL A 277 8.46 -16.25 -20.81
C VAL A 277 7.65 -15.27 -19.95
N ILE A 278 6.48 -14.83 -20.41
CA ILE A 278 5.58 -13.95 -19.65
C ILE A 278 5.18 -14.60 -18.33
N GLU A 279 4.79 -15.88 -18.33
CA GLU A 279 4.48 -16.60 -17.10
C GLU A 279 5.70 -16.65 -16.17
N LYS A 280 6.88 -16.95 -16.71
CA LYS A 280 8.12 -16.97 -15.91
C LYS A 280 8.50 -15.60 -15.36
N LEU A 281 8.31 -14.53 -16.11
CA LEU A 281 8.52 -13.15 -15.65
C LEU A 281 7.63 -12.87 -14.44
N TYR A 282 6.34 -13.16 -14.51
CA TYR A 282 5.44 -12.96 -13.37
C TYR A 282 5.81 -13.79 -12.13
N HIS A 283 6.45 -14.95 -12.29
CA HIS A 283 6.77 -15.80 -11.13
C HIS A 283 8.15 -15.55 -10.52
N TYR A 284 9.15 -15.17 -11.32
CA TYR A 284 10.55 -15.10 -10.90
C TYR A 284 11.11 -13.68 -10.82
N THR A 285 10.36 -12.67 -11.25
CA THR A 285 10.79 -11.27 -11.23
C THR A 285 9.77 -10.40 -10.50
N ASN A 286 10.12 -9.13 -10.29
CA ASN A 286 9.20 -8.17 -9.69
C ASN A 286 8.06 -7.78 -10.65
N CYS A 287 7.93 -8.39 -11.84
CA CYS A 287 6.76 -8.20 -12.71
C CYS A 287 5.43 -8.57 -12.03
N GLN A 288 5.48 -9.34 -10.94
CA GLN A 288 4.38 -9.53 -10.01
C GLN A 288 4.89 -9.38 -8.58
N ILE A 289 4.21 -8.57 -7.78
CA ILE A 289 4.52 -8.36 -6.37
C ILE A 289 3.29 -8.60 -5.51
N SER A 290 3.52 -9.08 -4.28
CA SER A 290 2.49 -9.16 -3.25
C SER A 290 2.70 -8.03 -2.26
N ILE A 291 1.69 -7.18 -2.11
CA ILE A 291 1.72 -6.04 -1.20
C ILE A 291 0.80 -6.35 -0.04
N SER A 292 1.36 -6.37 1.18
CA SER A 292 0.57 -6.48 2.40
C SER A 292 0.10 -5.09 2.83
N VAL A 293 -1.19 -4.96 3.10
CA VAL A 293 -1.89 -3.71 3.39
C VAL A 293 -2.32 -3.72 4.85
N ASN A 294 -2.22 -2.56 5.49
CA ASN A 294 -2.70 -2.36 6.85
C ASN A 294 -3.20 -0.93 6.99
N LEU A 295 -4.53 -0.76 7.08
CA LEU A 295 -5.22 0.54 7.14
C LEU A 295 -5.18 1.11 8.57
N LEU A 296 -3.97 1.43 9.02
CA LEU A 296 -3.70 1.98 10.34
C LEU A 296 -3.64 3.52 10.27
N LEU A 297 -4.51 4.19 11.03
CA LEU A 297 -4.63 5.65 11.07
C LEU A 297 -4.69 6.17 12.50
N LEU A 298 -4.39 7.45 12.68
CA LEU A 298 -4.57 8.14 13.96
C LEU A 298 -5.99 8.68 14.08
N SER A 299 -6.68 8.25 15.13
CA SER A 299 -7.96 8.77 15.56
C SER A 299 -7.85 9.25 17.01
N GLU A 300 -8.19 10.51 17.27
CA GLU A 300 -8.07 11.13 18.61
C GLU A 300 -6.69 10.93 19.27
N ARG A 301 -5.61 10.95 18.46
CA ARG A 301 -4.21 10.70 18.86
C ARG A 301 -3.87 9.24 19.21
N TYR A 302 -4.74 8.28 18.92
CA TYR A 302 -4.48 6.84 19.07
C TYR A 302 -4.42 6.13 17.72
N PRO A 303 -3.50 5.16 17.53
CA PRO A 303 -3.45 4.34 16.32
C PRO A 303 -4.61 3.33 16.33
N VAL A 304 -5.43 3.35 15.28
CA VAL A 304 -6.60 2.49 15.11
C VAL A 304 -6.56 1.87 13.72
N VAL A 305 -6.87 0.58 13.62
CA VAL A 305 -7.03 -0.12 12.34
C VAL A 305 -8.47 0.06 11.89
N TYR A 306 -8.66 0.66 10.72
CA TYR A 306 -9.96 0.89 10.10
C TYR A 306 -10.19 -0.13 8.98
N THR A 307 -11.45 -0.31 8.57
CA THR A 307 -11.79 -0.85 7.24
C THR A 307 -12.09 0.29 6.27
N ILE A 308 -12.08 0.03 4.96
CA ILE A 308 -12.47 1.04 3.98
C ILE A 308 -13.91 1.51 4.23
N LYS A 309 -14.82 0.60 4.56
CA LYS A 309 -16.22 0.94 4.89
C LYS A 309 -16.32 1.83 6.12
N ASP A 310 -15.57 1.52 7.18
CA ASP A 310 -15.53 2.38 8.38
C ASP A 310 -15.05 3.80 8.04
N LEU A 311 -14.06 3.90 7.16
CA LEU A 311 -13.47 5.17 6.77
C LEU A 311 -14.41 6.01 5.88
N ILE A 312 -15.08 5.39 4.91
CA ILE A 312 -16.10 6.07 4.09
C ILE A 312 -17.25 6.56 4.96
N LYS A 313 -17.74 5.73 5.88
CA LYS A 313 -18.76 6.11 6.85
C LYS A 313 -18.32 7.29 7.72
N PHE A 314 -17.11 7.22 8.27
CA PHE A 314 -16.54 8.33 9.05
C PHE A 314 -16.53 9.63 8.25
N HIS A 315 -16.08 9.60 6.99
CA HIS A 315 -16.02 10.80 6.15
C HIS A 315 -17.39 11.29 5.67
N ALA A 316 -18.38 10.41 5.47
CA ALA A 316 -19.75 10.79 5.14
C ALA A 316 -20.41 11.59 6.30
N ASP A 317 -20.21 11.13 7.53
CA ASP A 317 -20.66 11.85 8.73
C ASP A 317 -19.86 13.14 8.94
N HIS A 318 -18.55 13.08 8.72
CA HIS A 318 -17.66 14.23 8.85
C HIS A 318 -18.01 15.35 7.85
N LEU A 319 -18.30 15.00 6.59
CA LEU A 319 -18.70 15.94 5.55
C LEU A 319 -19.98 16.70 5.94
N GLN A 320 -21.02 15.98 6.39
CA GLN A 320 -22.26 16.61 6.86
C GLN A 320 -22.00 17.58 8.01
N LYS A 321 -21.12 17.21 8.96
CA LYS A 321 -20.74 18.05 10.09
C LYS A 321 -20.02 19.32 9.63
N ILE A 322 -19.03 19.21 8.74
CA ILE A 322 -18.28 20.36 8.22
C ILE A 322 -19.21 21.31 7.46
N LEU A 323 -19.99 20.79 6.51
CA LEU A 323 -20.88 21.62 5.70
C LEU A 323 -21.94 22.31 6.57
N LYS A 324 -22.44 21.64 7.63
CA LYS A 324 -23.33 22.28 8.59
C LYS A 324 -22.65 23.41 9.35
N MET A 325 -21.40 23.23 9.79
CA MET A 325 -20.63 24.29 10.44
C MET A 325 -20.39 25.48 9.51
N GLU A 326 -20.08 25.24 8.24
CA GLU A 326 -19.92 26.31 7.24
C GLU A 326 -21.24 27.07 7.00
N LEU A 327 -22.36 26.36 6.87
CA LEU A 327 -23.68 26.97 6.69
C LEU A 327 -24.13 27.77 7.92
N GLU A 328 -23.92 27.26 9.14
CA GLU A 328 -24.23 27.99 10.37
C GLU A 328 -23.36 29.25 10.51
N LEU A 329 -22.09 29.19 10.12
CA LEU A 329 -21.21 30.35 10.09
C LEU A 329 -21.69 31.40 9.06
N GLN A 330 -22.05 30.96 7.85
CA GLN A 330 -22.63 31.83 6.84
C GLN A 330 -23.94 32.47 7.31
N LYS A 331 -24.80 31.68 7.96
CA LYS A 331 -26.03 32.16 8.58
C LYS A 331 -25.75 33.23 9.63
N SER A 332 -24.78 33.02 10.53
CA SER A 332 -24.38 34.00 11.54
C SER A 332 -23.96 35.33 10.90
N LYS A 333 -23.13 35.27 9.85
CA LYS A 333 -22.68 36.46 9.11
C LYS A 333 -23.84 37.20 8.42
N ILE A 334 -24.79 36.47 7.86
CA ILE A 334 -25.97 37.07 7.22
C ILE A 334 -26.89 37.71 8.26
N LEU A 335 -27.12 37.05 9.40
CA LEU A 335 -27.89 37.60 10.51
C LEU A 335 -27.26 38.89 11.05
N GLU A 336 -25.93 38.94 11.13
CA GLU A 336 -25.20 40.14 11.53
C GLU A 336 -25.31 41.26 10.49
N LYS A 337 -25.23 40.95 9.19
CA LYS A 337 -25.47 41.93 8.11
C LYS A 337 -26.90 42.50 8.15
N ILE A 338 -27.89 41.64 8.39
CA ILE A 338 -29.30 42.05 8.54
C ILE A 338 -29.45 42.93 9.76
N PHE A 339 -28.83 42.56 10.89
CA PHE A 339 -28.83 43.34 12.12
C PHE A 339 -28.32 44.77 11.89
N TYR A 340 -27.12 44.93 11.33
CA TYR A 340 -26.55 46.25 11.09
C TYR A 340 -27.36 47.06 10.07
N LYS A 341 -27.84 46.45 8.98
CA LYS A 341 -28.71 47.15 8.02
C LYS A 341 -30.02 47.63 8.63
N THR A 342 -30.59 46.85 9.54
CA THR A 342 -31.82 47.22 10.25
C THR A 342 -31.56 48.32 11.27
N LEU A 343 -30.42 48.26 11.97
CA LEU A 343 -29.97 49.28 12.90
C LEU A 343 -29.75 50.63 12.20
N GLU A 344 -29.05 50.62 11.06
CA GLU A 344 -28.86 51.81 10.23
C GLU A 344 -30.20 52.38 9.75
N GLN A 345 -31.10 51.51 9.29
CA GLN A 345 -32.43 51.94 8.83
C GLN A 345 -33.23 52.60 9.94
N ILE A 346 -33.33 51.99 11.12
CA ILE A 346 -34.10 52.55 12.25
C ILE A 346 -33.48 53.87 12.72
N PHE A 347 -32.14 53.94 12.80
CA PHE A 347 -31.43 55.14 13.20
C PHE A 347 -31.74 56.35 12.30
N ILE A 348 -31.82 56.12 10.99
CA ILE A 348 -32.08 57.16 9.99
C ILE A 348 -33.58 57.44 9.84
N GLU A 349 -34.40 56.40 9.69
CA GLU A 349 -35.85 56.49 9.45
C GLU A 349 -36.57 57.16 10.63
N LYS A 350 -36.21 56.79 11.86
CA LYS A 350 -36.80 57.37 13.08
C LYS A 350 -36.11 58.66 13.52
N LYS A 351 -35.15 59.16 12.73
CA LYS A 351 -34.40 60.39 12.99
C LYS A 351 -33.68 60.41 14.34
N ILE A 352 -33.24 59.25 14.83
CA ILE A 352 -32.53 59.10 16.11
C ILE A 352 -31.21 59.90 16.07
N TYR A 353 -30.59 60.02 14.88
CA TYR A 353 -29.40 60.86 14.68
C TYR A 353 -29.60 62.34 15.08
N LYS A 354 -30.83 62.88 15.06
CA LYS A 354 -31.07 64.28 15.47
C LYS A 354 -30.94 64.48 16.98
N LEU A 355 -31.08 63.42 17.78
CA LEU A 355 -30.84 63.49 19.22
C LEU A 355 -29.39 63.84 19.54
N LEU A 356 -28.45 63.56 18.61
CA LEU A 356 -27.06 63.98 18.73
C LEU A 356 -26.90 65.51 18.78
N GLU A 357 -27.79 66.26 18.13
CA GLU A 357 -27.75 67.74 18.11
C GLU A 357 -28.17 68.35 19.46
N THR A 358 -28.88 67.58 20.29
CA THR A 358 -29.45 68.04 21.57
C THR A 358 -28.61 67.62 22.78
N ILE A 359 -27.68 66.67 22.61
CA ILE A 359 -26.87 66.11 23.70
C ILE A 359 -25.55 66.87 23.79
N SER A 360 -25.29 67.49 24.94
CA SER A 360 -24.12 68.35 25.20
C SER A 360 -22.97 67.65 25.94
N LYS A 361 -23.15 66.39 26.39
CA LYS A 361 -22.12 65.60 27.11
C LYS A 361 -21.89 64.23 26.49
N GLU A 362 -20.62 63.92 26.21
CA GLU A 362 -20.15 62.73 25.48
C GLU A 362 -20.47 61.41 26.22
N GLU A 363 -20.37 61.37 27.55
CA GLU A 363 -20.54 60.16 28.38
C GLU A 363 -21.97 59.56 28.36
N ASN A 364 -22.98 60.33 27.92
CA ASN A 364 -24.37 59.86 27.87
C ASN A 364 -24.88 59.54 26.46
N ILE A 365 -24.09 59.77 25.40
CA ILE A 365 -24.57 59.64 24.03
C ILE A 365 -24.94 58.18 23.72
N VAL A 366 -24.06 57.24 24.05
CA VAL A 366 -24.25 55.80 23.78
C VAL A 366 -25.46 55.26 24.56
N SER A 367 -25.63 55.64 25.83
CA SER A 367 -26.73 55.17 26.67
C SER A 367 -28.09 55.72 26.25
N ILE A 368 -28.14 56.99 25.81
CA ILE A 368 -29.37 57.62 25.29
C ILE A 368 -29.77 57.01 23.94
N ILE A 369 -28.82 56.79 23.02
CA ILE A 369 -29.14 56.17 21.73
C ILE A 369 -29.53 54.72 21.92
N LEU A 370 -28.85 53.99 22.81
CA LEU A 370 -29.21 52.62 23.12
C LEU A 370 -30.64 52.53 23.66
N SER A 371 -31.05 53.40 24.59
CA SER A 371 -32.41 53.37 25.13
C SER A 371 -33.48 53.68 24.06
N GLU A 372 -33.19 54.56 23.11
CA GLU A 372 -34.08 54.86 22.00
C GLU A 372 -34.16 53.75 20.96
N VAL A 373 -33.03 53.15 20.60
CA VAL A 373 -32.98 52.00 19.70
C VAL A 373 -33.69 50.79 20.32
N LEU A 374 -33.56 50.58 21.64
CA LEU A 374 -34.23 49.49 22.36
C LEU A 374 -35.76 49.57 22.32
N LYS A 375 -36.35 50.74 22.03
CA LYS A 375 -37.80 50.84 21.77
C LYS A 375 -38.24 50.01 20.56
N TYR A 376 -37.32 49.71 19.64
CA TYR A 376 -37.54 48.91 18.44
C TYR A 376 -36.93 47.51 18.53
N LYS A 377 -36.73 46.98 19.75
CA LYS A 377 -36.09 45.68 19.99
C LYS A 377 -36.64 44.52 19.14
N GLU A 378 -37.94 44.51 18.84
CA GLU A 378 -38.61 43.44 18.09
C GLU A 378 -38.20 43.37 16.61
N SER A 379 -37.64 44.46 16.07
CA SER A 379 -37.18 44.51 14.68
C SER A 379 -35.79 43.90 14.49
N PHE A 380 -35.04 43.65 15.57
CA PHE A 380 -33.66 43.17 15.50
C PHE A 380 -33.57 41.64 15.59
N SER A 381 -32.61 41.07 14.86
CA SER A 381 -32.33 39.62 14.89
C SER A 381 -31.59 39.16 16.16
N ARG A 382 -31.00 40.08 16.91
CA ARG A 382 -30.33 39.86 18.21
C ARG A 382 -30.41 41.09 19.09
N GLU A 383 -30.02 40.96 20.35
CA GLU A 383 -29.89 42.09 21.28
C GLU A 383 -28.85 43.11 20.80
N VAL A 384 -29.15 44.39 21.02
CA VAL A 384 -28.27 45.52 20.68
C VAL A 384 -27.31 45.76 21.84
N LEU A 385 -26.01 45.70 21.57
CA LEU A 385 -24.94 45.95 22.52
C LEU A 385 -24.45 47.40 22.42
N LYS A 386 -23.73 47.85 23.46
CA LYS A 386 -23.11 49.20 23.46
C LYS A 386 -22.15 49.39 22.29
N GLU A 387 -21.36 48.37 21.97
CA GLU A 387 -20.40 48.36 20.85
C GLU A 387 -21.10 48.56 19.49
N ASP A 388 -22.32 48.03 19.31
CA ASP A 388 -23.10 48.20 18.08
C ASP A 388 -23.48 49.68 17.88
N VAL A 389 -23.86 50.35 18.98
CA VAL A 389 -24.19 51.78 18.98
C VAL A 389 -22.93 52.63 18.76
N GLU A 390 -21.79 52.26 19.32
CA GLU A 390 -20.52 52.92 19.04
C GLU A 390 -20.12 52.82 17.56
N ASN A 391 -20.38 51.66 16.93
CA ASN A 391 -20.17 51.49 15.50
C ASN A 391 -21.19 52.29 14.66
N LEU A 392 -22.44 52.37 15.11
CA LEU A 392 -23.49 53.20 14.50
C LEU A 392 -23.13 54.69 14.50
N LEU A 393 -22.49 55.18 15.56
CA LEU A 393 -22.03 56.57 15.69
C LEU A 393 -20.91 56.94 14.72
N LYS A 394 -20.14 55.96 14.22
CA LYS A 394 -19.05 56.17 13.25
C LYS A 394 -19.56 56.35 11.82
N ILE A 395 -20.87 56.29 11.59
CA ILE A 395 -21.44 56.42 10.25
C ILE A 395 -21.19 57.83 9.70
N PRO A 396 -20.63 57.96 8.48
CA PRO A 396 -20.41 59.26 7.87
C PRO A 396 -21.74 60.00 7.64
N ILE A 397 -21.79 61.30 7.95
CA ILE A 397 -22.98 62.15 7.73
C ILE A 397 -23.47 62.05 6.28
N ARG A 398 -22.55 61.98 5.31
CA ARG A 398 -22.87 61.77 3.88
C ARG A 398 -23.72 60.52 3.62
N LYS A 399 -23.48 59.43 4.37
CA LYS A 399 -24.24 58.17 4.26
C LYS A 399 -25.66 58.32 4.80
N ILE A 400 -25.86 59.15 5.83
CA ILE A 400 -27.18 59.49 6.37
C ILE A 400 -27.98 60.32 5.36
N SER A 401 -27.36 61.34 4.76
CA SER A 401 -28.04 62.24 3.80
C SER A 401 -28.44 61.56 2.49
N LEU A 402 -27.66 60.57 2.04
CA LEU A 402 -27.89 59.82 0.79
C LEU A 402 -28.57 58.47 1.04
N PHE A 403 -29.11 58.23 2.23
CA PHE A 403 -29.67 56.93 2.58
C PHE A 403 -30.95 56.65 1.80
N ASP A 404 -30.95 55.55 1.05
CA ASP A 404 -32.09 55.06 0.30
C ASP A 404 -32.75 53.89 1.05
N ILE A 405 -33.91 54.17 1.65
CA ILE A 405 -34.69 53.20 2.44
C ILE A 405 -35.19 52.06 1.54
N ASP A 406 -35.62 52.36 0.31
CA ASP A 406 -36.13 51.36 -0.62
C ASP A 406 -35.02 50.41 -1.05
N LYS A 407 -33.82 50.94 -1.31
CA LYS A 407 -32.65 50.10 -1.60
C LYS A 407 -32.26 49.23 -0.41
N ASN A 408 -32.20 49.79 0.81
CA ASN A 408 -31.84 49.01 1.99
C ASN A 408 -32.87 47.91 2.29
N SER A 409 -34.17 48.21 2.14
CA SER A 409 -35.22 47.21 2.31
C SER A 409 -35.15 46.09 1.27
N LYS A 410 -34.78 46.40 0.01
CA LYS A 410 -34.50 45.40 -1.03
C LYS A 410 -33.31 44.52 -0.64
N ASP A 411 -32.21 45.10 -0.17
CA ASP A 411 -31.05 44.34 0.31
C ASP A 411 -31.42 43.39 1.46
N ILE A 412 -32.20 43.88 2.45
CA ILE A 412 -32.69 43.06 3.56
C ILE A 412 -33.58 41.92 3.04
N LYS A 413 -34.43 42.16 2.04
CA LYS A 413 -35.24 41.10 1.42
C LYS A 413 -34.37 40.03 0.73
N ILE A 414 -33.31 40.44 0.03
CA ILE A 414 -32.35 39.51 -0.60
C ILE A 414 -31.66 38.67 0.47
N LEU A 415 -31.12 39.29 1.52
CA LEU A 415 -30.46 38.58 2.63
C LEU A 415 -31.42 37.62 3.36
N ASN A 416 -32.68 38.01 3.55
CA ASN A 416 -33.68 37.12 4.13
C ASN A 416 -34.02 35.92 3.23
N LYS A 417 -33.97 36.09 1.90
CA LYS A 417 -34.12 34.99 0.95
C LYS A 417 -32.94 34.02 1.06
N GLU A 418 -31.71 34.54 1.05
CA GLU A 418 -30.50 33.74 1.25
C GLU A 418 -30.54 32.98 2.58
N LEU A 419 -31.00 33.63 3.66
CA LEU A 419 -31.16 33.00 4.97
C LEU A 419 -32.19 31.86 4.96
N LYS A 420 -33.30 32.01 4.22
CA LYS A 420 -34.28 30.93 4.04
C LYS A 420 -33.66 29.74 3.30
N ASP A 421 -32.90 30.00 2.24
CA ASP A 421 -32.22 28.97 1.45
C ASP A 421 -31.19 28.22 2.32
N ILE A 422 -30.39 28.94 3.12
CA ILE A 422 -29.44 28.34 4.06
C ILE A 422 -30.14 27.49 5.12
N ASN A 423 -31.22 27.98 5.73
CA ASN A 423 -31.97 27.19 6.72
C ASN A 423 -32.56 25.92 6.10
N SER A 424 -33.03 25.99 4.85
CA SER A 424 -33.48 24.83 4.09
C SER A 424 -32.34 23.82 3.91
N ASN A 425 -31.17 24.28 3.48
CA ASN A 425 -29.98 23.44 3.31
C ASN A 425 -29.50 22.81 4.64
N ILE A 426 -29.56 23.55 5.75
CA ILE A 426 -29.22 23.01 7.08
C ILE A 426 -30.22 21.91 7.48
N SER A 427 -31.51 22.11 7.21
CA SER A 427 -32.55 21.12 7.50
C SER A 427 -32.40 19.85 6.66
N SER A 428 -31.93 20.00 5.41
CA SER A 428 -31.65 18.91 4.48
C SER A 428 -30.15 18.76 4.22
N ILE A 429 -29.36 18.66 5.30
CA ILE A 429 -27.88 18.64 5.20
C ILE A 429 -27.38 17.47 4.35
N ARG A 430 -28.07 16.33 4.40
CA ARG A 430 -27.76 15.15 3.60
C ARG A 430 -27.88 15.44 2.11
N GLY A 431 -28.98 16.08 1.68
CA GLY A 431 -29.19 16.49 0.29
C GLY A 431 -28.16 17.54 -0.16
N TYR A 432 -27.85 18.50 0.70
CA TYR A 432 -26.80 19.49 0.43
C TYR A 432 -25.42 18.85 0.27
N SER A 433 -25.09 17.86 1.09
CA SER A 433 -23.83 17.11 1.02
C SER A 433 -23.70 16.30 -0.26
N ILE A 434 -24.79 15.67 -0.72
CA ILE A 434 -24.83 14.96 -2.00
C ILE A 434 -24.61 15.93 -3.16
N ASN A 435 -25.29 17.09 -3.16
CA ASN A 435 -25.11 18.11 -4.18
C ASN A 435 -23.66 18.66 -4.20
N PHE A 436 -23.03 18.81 -3.04
CA PHE A 436 -21.62 19.20 -2.95
C PHE A 436 -20.70 18.17 -3.63
N ILE A 437 -20.93 16.88 -3.40
CA ILE A 437 -20.18 15.79 -4.06
C ILE A 437 -20.41 15.83 -5.58
N ASP A 438 -21.65 16.03 -6.02
CA ASP A 438 -21.98 16.11 -7.45
C ASP A 438 -21.29 17.29 -8.15
N LEU A 439 -21.16 18.44 -7.48
CA LEU A 439 -20.40 19.59 -7.98
C LEU A 439 -18.90 19.29 -8.08
N LEU A 440 -18.32 18.60 -7.09
CA LEU A 440 -16.92 18.18 -7.15
C LEU A 440 -16.68 17.19 -8.29
N LEU A 441 -17.55 16.19 -8.45
CA LEU A 441 -17.48 15.24 -9.57
C LEU A 441 -17.62 15.97 -10.91
N ALA A 442 -18.55 16.90 -11.05
CA ALA A 442 -18.72 17.66 -12.29
C ALA A 442 -17.47 18.46 -12.67
N LYS A 443 -16.75 19.01 -11.67
CA LYS A 443 -15.57 19.84 -11.87
C LYS A 443 -14.28 19.03 -12.13
N TYR A 444 -14.07 17.93 -11.40
CA TYR A 444 -12.77 17.23 -11.35
C TYR A 444 -12.77 15.81 -11.92
N SER A 445 -13.93 15.22 -12.23
CA SER A 445 -13.99 13.80 -12.61
C SER A 445 -13.18 13.42 -13.85
N LYS A 446 -13.05 14.35 -14.82
CA LYS A 446 -12.33 14.13 -16.08
C LYS A 446 -10.83 13.92 -15.87
N GLU A 447 -10.26 14.56 -14.85
CA GLU A 447 -8.82 14.53 -14.56
C GLU A 447 -8.42 13.25 -13.81
N HIS A 448 -9.38 12.57 -13.16
CA HIS A 448 -9.12 11.44 -12.28
C HIS A 448 -9.75 10.12 -12.76
N GLN A 449 -9.50 9.75 -14.02
CA GLN A 449 -9.95 8.45 -14.55
C GLN A 449 -9.16 7.29 -13.95
N ARG A 450 -9.81 6.12 -13.80
CA ARG A 450 -9.17 4.90 -13.31
C ARG A 450 -8.08 4.45 -14.28
N LYS A 451 -6.90 4.15 -13.75
CA LYS A 451 -5.75 3.66 -14.55
C LYS A 451 -5.55 2.16 -14.43
N THR A 452 -5.87 1.59 -13.27
CA THR A 452 -5.56 0.20 -12.93
C THR A 452 -6.68 -0.75 -13.34
N LYS A 453 -6.33 -1.89 -13.95
CA LYS A 453 -7.28 -2.95 -14.29
C LYS A 453 -7.41 -3.97 -13.16
N ILE A 454 -8.64 -4.22 -12.71
CA ILE A 454 -8.92 -5.27 -11.73
C ILE A 454 -9.12 -6.59 -12.46
N SER A 455 -8.37 -7.63 -12.09
CA SER A 455 -8.52 -8.97 -12.67
C SER A 455 -8.06 -10.04 -11.70
N LEU A 456 -8.79 -11.16 -11.69
CA LEU A 456 -8.40 -12.36 -10.95
C LEU A 456 -7.12 -12.95 -11.55
N ILE A 457 -6.12 -13.16 -10.70
CA ILE A 457 -4.84 -13.74 -11.06
C ILE A 457 -4.87 -15.23 -10.69
N LYS A 458 -4.99 -16.10 -11.70
CA LYS A 458 -4.80 -17.55 -11.49
C LYS A 458 -3.32 -17.81 -11.26
N SER A 459 -2.93 -18.17 -10.04
CA SER A 459 -1.58 -18.64 -9.75
C SER A 459 -1.42 -20.06 -10.26
N LYS A 460 -0.54 -20.25 -11.24
CA LYS A 460 -0.01 -21.58 -11.57
C LYS A 460 1.10 -21.90 -10.56
N ASN A 461 1.25 -23.17 -10.18
CA ASN A 461 2.26 -23.54 -9.20
C ASN A 461 3.66 -23.31 -9.77
N VAL A 462 4.56 -22.64 -9.01
CA VAL A 462 5.93 -22.31 -9.43
C VAL A 462 6.70 -23.54 -9.94
N LYS A 463 6.41 -24.71 -9.35
CA LYS A 463 7.01 -26.00 -9.70
C LYS A 463 6.51 -26.60 -11.03
N GLU A 464 5.31 -26.24 -11.48
CA GLU A 464 4.77 -26.69 -12.79
C GLU A 464 5.38 -25.90 -13.95
N ILE A 465 5.82 -24.66 -13.69
CA ILE A 465 6.41 -23.74 -14.68
C ILE A 465 7.95 -23.92 -14.76
N ALA A 466 8.56 -24.55 -13.74
CA ALA A 466 9.99 -24.78 -13.68
C ALA A 466 10.43 -25.81 -14.74
N THR A 467 11.19 -25.35 -15.73
CA THR A 467 11.75 -26.22 -16.78
C THR A 467 12.93 -27.00 -16.21
N LYS A 468 12.95 -28.34 -16.35
CA LYS A 468 14.10 -29.19 -15.97
C LYS A 468 15.24 -29.03 -16.97
N ASN A 469 15.99 -27.93 -16.86
CA ASN A 469 17.03 -27.52 -17.80
C ASN A 469 18.46 -27.74 -17.26
N MET A 470 18.62 -28.10 -15.98
CA MET A 470 19.93 -28.32 -15.36
C MET A 470 20.35 -29.77 -15.56
N LYS A 471 21.42 -30.03 -16.31
CA LYS A 471 21.98 -31.38 -16.45
C LYS A 471 22.82 -31.69 -15.22
N VAL A 472 22.51 -32.77 -14.51
CA VAL A 472 23.25 -33.19 -13.32
C VAL A 472 24.14 -34.37 -13.65
N TYR A 473 25.37 -34.30 -13.18
CA TYR A 473 26.42 -35.29 -13.38
C TYR A 473 26.91 -35.83 -12.03
N LEU A 474 27.38 -37.08 -12.02
CA LEU A 474 27.87 -37.80 -10.85
C LEU A 474 29.27 -38.35 -11.12
N ASN A 475 30.23 -38.05 -10.25
CA ASN A 475 31.55 -38.67 -10.27
C ASN A 475 31.78 -39.40 -8.94
N LEU A 476 31.56 -40.72 -8.94
CA LEU A 476 31.74 -41.57 -7.75
C LEU A 476 33.21 -41.76 -7.36
N ALA A 477 34.14 -41.72 -8.31
CA ALA A 477 35.57 -41.92 -8.03
C ALA A 477 36.16 -40.77 -7.19
N GLU A 478 35.74 -39.54 -7.50
CA GLU A 478 36.15 -38.35 -6.75
C GLU A 478 35.17 -38.00 -5.61
N GLY A 479 33.94 -38.54 -5.64
CA GLY A 479 32.92 -38.31 -4.62
C GLY A 479 32.21 -36.96 -4.76
N PHE A 480 31.89 -36.55 -6.00
CA PHE A 480 31.19 -35.29 -6.29
C PHE A 480 29.93 -35.51 -7.13
N VAL A 481 28.94 -34.65 -6.91
CA VAL A 481 27.73 -34.53 -7.73
C VAL A 481 27.43 -33.07 -8.00
N GLY A 482 26.94 -32.73 -9.19
CA GLY A 482 26.61 -31.34 -9.51
C GLY A 482 26.37 -31.10 -10.99
N THR A 483 26.04 -29.86 -11.35
CA THR A 483 25.76 -29.46 -12.73
C THR A 483 27.01 -29.16 -13.56
N SER A 484 28.15 -28.93 -12.89
CA SER A 484 29.39 -28.45 -13.50
C SER A 484 30.55 -29.46 -13.34
N LEU A 485 30.27 -30.75 -13.58
CA LEU A 485 31.30 -31.81 -13.60
C LEU A 485 31.58 -32.26 -15.04
N PHE A 486 32.84 -32.12 -15.48
CA PHE A 486 33.27 -32.46 -16.83
C PHE A 486 33.48 -33.97 -17.03
N ASP A 487 33.92 -34.68 -15.98
CA ASP A 487 34.25 -36.11 -16.01
C ASP A 487 33.22 -36.98 -15.27
N GLY A 488 31.97 -36.52 -15.17
CA GLY A 488 30.89 -37.22 -14.46
C GLY A 488 29.92 -37.97 -15.38
N GLU A 489 29.34 -39.05 -14.87
CA GLU A 489 28.24 -39.76 -15.51
C GLU A 489 26.94 -38.93 -15.43
N PHE A 490 26.20 -38.83 -16.53
CA PHE A 490 24.94 -38.09 -16.56
C PHE A 490 23.82 -38.86 -15.82
N ILE A 491 23.25 -38.25 -14.78
CA ILE A 491 22.20 -38.90 -13.95
C ILE A 491 20.80 -38.35 -14.19
N GLY A 492 20.65 -37.22 -14.90
CA GLY A 492 19.35 -36.69 -15.30
C GLY A 492 19.26 -35.16 -15.37
N ASN A 493 18.10 -34.68 -15.81
CA ASN A 493 17.77 -33.26 -15.83
C ASN A 493 17.01 -32.89 -14.55
N ALA A 494 17.42 -31.79 -13.92
CA ALA A 494 16.83 -31.23 -12.72
C ALA A 494 16.36 -29.78 -12.96
N SER A 495 15.44 -29.34 -12.12
CA SER A 495 15.12 -27.94 -11.86
C SER A 495 15.77 -27.50 -10.54
N TYR A 496 15.79 -26.18 -10.27
CA TYR A 496 16.28 -25.65 -8.99
C TYR A 496 15.51 -26.18 -7.77
N TYR A 497 14.27 -26.64 -7.96
CA TYR A 497 13.43 -27.18 -6.90
C TYR A 497 13.61 -28.68 -6.67
N ASP A 498 14.21 -29.39 -7.62
CA ASP A 498 14.54 -30.80 -7.46
C ASP A 498 15.69 -30.95 -6.44
N LYS A 499 15.81 -32.15 -5.87
CA LYS A 499 16.90 -32.48 -4.96
C LYS A 499 17.74 -33.61 -5.53
N ILE A 500 18.98 -33.70 -5.08
CA ILE A 500 19.84 -34.84 -5.35
C ILE A 500 19.73 -35.78 -4.15
N LEU A 501 19.24 -36.99 -4.39
CA LEU A 501 19.18 -38.03 -3.37
C LEU A 501 20.43 -38.89 -3.47
N VAL A 502 21.24 -38.87 -2.42
CA VAL A 502 22.50 -39.61 -2.31
C VAL A 502 22.29 -40.81 -1.40
N PHE A 503 22.51 -42.01 -1.93
CA PHE A 503 22.44 -43.26 -1.19
C PHE A 503 23.82 -43.74 -0.75
N ARG A 504 23.92 -44.06 0.53
CA ARG A 504 25.01 -44.79 1.19
C ARG A 504 24.53 -46.19 1.54
N GLU A 505 25.44 -47.04 2.01
CA GLU A 505 25.14 -48.43 2.39
C GLU A 505 23.99 -48.53 3.41
N ASN A 506 24.01 -47.71 4.47
CA ASN A 506 23.03 -47.79 5.57
C ASN A 506 22.09 -46.58 5.68
N SER A 507 22.31 -45.54 4.87
CA SER A 507 21.62 -44.26 5.00
C SER A 507 21.47 -43.53 3.67
N TYR A 508 20.59 -42.53 3.63
CA TYR A 508 20.50 -41.59 2.50
C TYR A 508 20.53 -40.14 2.99
N VAL A 509 20.92 -39.23 2.10
CA VAL A 509 20.96 -37.78 2.34
C VAL A 509 20.33 -37.07 1.13
N LEU A 510 19.52 -36.06 1.38
CA LEU A 510 19.02 -35.15 0.35
C LEU A 510 19.92 -33.92 0.27
N LYS A 511 20.38 -33.57 -0.93
CA LYS A 511 21.18 -32.39 -1.22
C LYS A 511 20.49 -31.46 -2.21
N ASN A 512 20.83 -30.18 -2.15
CA ASN A 512 20.40 -29.23 -3.18
C ASN A 512 21.16 -29.49 -4.49
N VAL A 513 20.57 -29.06 -5.61
CA VAL A 513 21.29 -29.05 -6.89
C VAL A 513 22.21 -27.84 -6.90
N GLU A 514 23.51 -28.08 -6.88
CA GLU A 514 24.56 -27.04 -6.92
C GLU A 514 25.59 -27.39 -8.01
N ASP A 515 26.52 -26.47 -8.29
CA ASP A 515 27.55 -26.65 -9.31
C ASP A 515 28.47 -27.83 -9.03
N LYS A 516 28.91 -27.97 -7.77
CA LYS A 516 29.76 -29.05 -7.29
C LYS A 516 29.56 -29.27 -5.80
N THR A 517 29.00 -30.42 -5.44
CA THR A 517 28.77 -30.79 -4.05
C THR A 517 29.53 -32.06 -3.71
N PHE A 518 30.32 -32.02 -2.63
CA PHE A 518 31.02 -33.21 -2.13
C PHE A 518 30.02 -34.15 -1.46
N ILE A 519 30.08 -35.43 -1.81
CA ILE A 519 29.16 -36.46 -1.30
C ILE A 519 29.87 -37.58 -0.53
N ASP A 520 31.21 -37.61 -0.49
CA ASP A 520 32.07 -38.69 0.02
C ASP A 520 32.23 -39.86 -0.97
N LYS A 521 33.28 -40.69 -0.81
CA LYS A 521 33.62 -41.80 -1.71
C LYS A 521 32.88 -43.10 -1.40
N LYS A 522 32.33 -43.23 -0.19
CA LYS A 522 31.59 -44.42 0.27
C LYS A 522 30.09 -44.38 -0.09
N ASN A 523 29.76 -43.91 -1.29
CA ASN A 523 28.37 -43.86 -1.75
C ASN A 523 28.08 -44.98 -2.74
N VAL A 524 26.84 -45.44 -2.73
CA VAL A 524 26.35 -46.50 -3.61
C VAL A 524 25.81 -45.90 -4.91
N CYS A 525 25.06 -44.79 -4.82
CA CYS A 525 24.44 -44.13 -5.99
C CYS A 525 23.96 -42.71 -5.64
N ALA A 526 23.78 -41.85 -6.64
CA ALA A 526 23.01 -40.61 -6.53
C ALA A 526 22.04 -40.46 -7.70
N LEU A 527 20.86 -39.92 -7.44
CA LEU A 527 19.82 -39.70 -8.45
C LEU A 527 19.09 -38.37 -8.24
N VAL A 528 18.59 -37.79 -9.34
CA VAL A 528 17.73 -36.61 -9.29
C VAL A 528 16.37 -37.04 -8.74
N TYR A 529 16.00 -36.52 -7.58
CA TYR A 529 14.81 -36.89 -6.83
C TYR A 529 13.72 -35.83 -6.96
N ASP A 530 12.61 -36.25 -7.55
CA ASP A 530 11.41 -35.43 -7.71
C ASP A 530 10.52 -35.58 -6.46
N ILE A 531 10.56 -34.59 -5.58
CA ILE A 531 9.78 -34.57 -4.33
C ILE A 531 8.27 -34.62 -4.62
N ASN A 532 7.80 -34.08 -5.75
CA ASN A 532 6.37 -34.02 -6.04
C ASN A 532 5.83 -35.37 -6.48
N ASN A 533 6.65 -36.20 -7.14
CA ASN A 533 6.30 -37.58 -7.47
C ASN A 533 6.79 -38.61 -6.41
N SER A 534 7.10 -38.15 -5.20
CA SER A 534 7.53 -39.01 -4.09
C SER A 534 6.49 -40.09 -3.73
N LYS A 535 5.21 -39.84 -4.01
CA LYS A 535 4.12 -40.80 -3.78
C LYS A 535 4.27 -42.06 -4.64
N ASP A 536 4.82 -41.94 -5.85
CA ASP A 536 4.97 -43.06 -6.79
C ASP A 536 6.39 -43.63 -6.80
N GLN A 537 7.29 -43.13 -5.94
CA GLN A 537 8.68 -43.56 -5.83
C GLN A 537 8.86 -44.44 -4.59
N ILE A 538 8.83 -45.76 -4.80
CA ILE A 538 9.03 -46.79 -3.78
C ILE A 538 10.45 -47.33 -3.90
N PHE A 539 11.21 -47.18 -2.84
CA PHE A 539 12.55 -47.74 -2.73
C PHE A 539 12.49 -49.15 -2.18
N SER A 540 13.21 -50.08 -2.82
CA SER A 540 13.32 -51.46 -2.36
C SER A 540 14.79 -51.81 -2.11
N ILE A 541 15.10 -52.32 -0.92
CA ILE A 541 16.44 -52.67 -0.47
C ILE A 541 16.50 -54.12 -0.05
N ILE A 542 17.56 -54.82 -0.44
CA ILE A 542 17.92 -56.13 0.08
C ILE A 542 19.06 -55.97 1.07
N TYR A 543 18.90 -56.59 2.24
CA TYR A 543 19.92 -56.61 3.27
C TYR A 543 19.97 -57.98 3.97
N LEU A 544 21.13 -58.34 4.47
CA LEU A 544 21.36 -59.49 5.33
C LEU A 544 21.31 -59.03 6.79
N ASN A 545 20.45 -59.61 7.60
CA ASN A 545 20.49 -59.38 9.04
C ASN A 545 21.47 -60.36 9.69
N LYS A 546 22.52 -59.87 10.35
CA LYS A 546 23.59 -60.70 10.92
C LYS A 546 23.18 -61.46 12.17
N LEU A 547 22.10 -61.08 12.84
CA LEU A 547 21.64 -61.75 14.07
C LEU A 547 20.98 -63.09 13.76
N ASP A 548 20.15 -63.13 12.71
CA ASP A 548 19.43 -64.35 12.30
C ASP A 548 19.98 -64.98 11.01
N ASN A 549 20.95 -64.30 10.37
CA ASN A 549 21.61 -64.70 9.13
C ASN A 549 20.63 -64.90 7.96
N PHE A 550 19.54 -64.12 7.92
CA PHE A 550 18.54 -64.16 6.86
C PHE A 550 18.54 -62.89 6.00
N TYR A 551 18.16 -63.07 4.73
CA TYR A 551 18.01 -61.97 3.78
C TYR A 551 16.57 -61.44 3.79
N TYR A 552 16.46 -60.12 3.84
CA TYR A 552 15.20 -59.38 3.89
C TYR A 552 15.08 -58.41 2.73
N VAL A 553 13.85 -58.20 2.25
CA VAL A 553 13.49 -57.10 1.36
C VAL A 553 12.68 -56.07 2.13
N LYS A 554 13.19 -54.82 2.17
CA LYS A 554 12.49 -53.67 2.75
C LYS A 554 12.01 -52.75 1.65
N ARG A 555 10.74 -52.35 1.72
CA ARG A 555 10.14 -51.37 0.80
C ARG A 555 9.66 -50.16 1.59
N PHE A 556 10.13 -48.97 1.23
CA PHE A 556 9.76 -47.72 1.92
C PHE A 556 9.68 -46.55 0.95
N LYS A 557 9.01 -45.48 1.40
CA LYS A 557 8.97 -44.17 0.73
C LYS A 557 9.74 -43.16 1.59
N ILE A 558 10.25 -42.12 0.95
CA ILE A 558 10.85 -40.99 1.65
C ILE A 558 9.72 -40.04 2.07
N ASP A 559 9.58 -39.86 3.37
CA ASP A 559 8.54 -39.05 4.01
C ASP A 559 9.06 -37.72 4.56
N LYS A 560 10.38 -37.58 4.72
CA LYS A 560 11.05 -36.40 5.25
C LYS A 560 12.08 -35.87 4.26
N PHE A 561 12.01 -34.56 4.00
CA PHE A 561 12.81 -33.88 2.96
C PHE A 561 13.79 -32.83 3.48
N ILE A 562 14.20 -32.92 4.76
CA ILE A 562 15.20 -31.98 5.31
C ILE A 562 16.55 -32.25 4.65
N THR A 563 17.10 -31.24 3.98
CA THR A 563 18.41 -31.26 3.31
C THR A 563 19.54 -31.49 4.31
N ASP A 564 20.60 -32.18 3.88
CA ASP A 564 21.82 -32.49 4.65
C ASP A 564 21.62 -33.33 5.93
N LYS A 565 20.39 -33.72 6.22
CA LYS A 565 20.09 -34.68 7.29
C LYS A 565 20.36 -36.10 6.81
N VAL A 566 21.10 -36.85 7.61
CA VAL A 566 21.33 -38.29 7.40
C VAL A 566 20.11 -39.06 7.88
N TYR A 567 19.59 -39.92 7.01
CA TYR A 567 18.46 -40.79 7.31
C TYR A 567 18.87 -42.25 7.18
N GLU A 568 18.98 -42.92 8.33
CA GLU A 568 19.32 -44.34 8.39
C GLU A 568 18.10 -45.21 8.08
N PHE A 569 18.35 -46.30 7.34
CA PHE A 569 17.35 -47.30 6.99
C PHE A 569 17.80 -48.74 7.27
N LEU A 570 19.07 -48.98 7.62
CA LEU A 570 19.58 -50.26 8.12
C LEU A 570 20.07 -50.09 9.56
N GLY A 571 19.92 -51.13 10.38
CA GLY A 571 20.48 -51.16 11.74
C GLY A 571 21.96 -51.56 11.74
N GLU A 572 22.63 -51.44 12.89
CA GLU A 572 24.06 -51.75 13.04
C GLU A 572 24.42 -53.20 12.68
N ASN A 573 23.47 -54.13 12.83
CA ASN A 573 23.64 -55.55 12.54
C ASN A 573 23.15 -55.96 11.14
N ASP A 574 22.79 -55.01 10.28
CA ASP A 574 22.34 -55.28 8.92
C ASP A 574 23.48 -55.00 7.92
N GLU A 575 23.63 -55.85 6.91
CA GLU A 575 24.57 -55.67 5.80
C GLU A 575 23.82 -55.39 4.50
N PHE A 576 24.15 -54.27 3.87
CA PHE A 576 23.58 -53.88 2.58
C PHE A 576 23.98 -54.85 1.47
N VAL A 577 23.03 -55.20 0.60
CA VAL A 577 23.29 -56.06 -0.57
C VAL A 577 23.04 -55.30 -1.87
N ASP A 578 21.82 -54.82 -2.09
CA ASP A 578 21.45 -54.14 -3.33
C ASP A 578 20.20 -53.26 -3.14
N PHE A 579 20.00 -52.31 -4.05
CA PHE A 579 18.92 -51.32 -4.03
C PHE A 579 18.35 -51.06 -5.43
N SER A 580 17.05 -50.81 -5.51
CA SER A 580 16.41 -50.30 -6.73
C SER A 580 15.20 -49.41 -6.44
N LEU A 581 14.98 -48.44 -7.33
CA LEU A 581 13.77 -47.62 -7.38
C LEU A 581 12.69 -48.35 -8.20
N ASN A 582 11.49 -48.49 -7.63
CA ASN A 582 10.31 -49.08 -8.27
C ASN A 582 10.48 -50.47 -8.95
N PRO A 583 11.23 -51.43 -8.38
CA PRO A 583 11.29 -52.77 -8.95
C PRO A 583 9.98 -53.53 -8.76
N LYS A 584 9.62 -54.35 -9.76
CA LYS A 584 8.48 -55.26 -9.68
C LYS A 584 8.91 -56.63 -9.16
N PHE A 585 10.10 -57.08 -9.53
CA PHE A 585 10.63 -58.39 -9.19
C PHE A 585 12.04 -58.30 -8.63
N VAL A 586 12.39 -59.31 -7.83
CA VAL A 586 13.77 -59.61 -7.45
C VAL A 586 14.09 -61.00 -7.93
N GLU A 587 15.17 -61.13 -8.68
CA GLU A 587 15.78 -62.40 -9.03
C GLU A 587 17.07 -62.57 -8.22
N PHE A 588 17.21 -63.71 -7.55
CA PHE A 588 18.45 -64.02 -6.84
C PHE A 588 18.84 -65.49 -6.99
N SER A 589 20.15 -65.76 -7.04
CA SER A 589 20.70 -67.11 -7.02
C SER A 589 21.23 -67.45 -5.62
N THR A 590 21.00 -68.69 -5.18
CA THR A 590 21.54 -69.20 -3.91
C THR A 590 22.75 -70.09 -4.17
N ASN A 591 23.48 -70.49 -3.12
CA ASN A 591 24.64 -71.39 -3.25
C ASN A 591 24.37 -72.74 -3.96
N LYS A 592 23.10 -73.14 -4.11
CA LYS A 592 22.67 -74.34 -4.86
C LYS A 592 22.36 -74.06 -6.35
N ASP A 593 22.75 -72.89 -6.88
CA ASP A 593 22.50 -72.39 -8.24
C ASP A 593 21.03 -72.34 -8.70
N ILE A 594 20.09 -72.44 -7.75
CA ILE A 594 18.66 -72.23 -8.00
C ILE A 594 18.42 -70.71 -8.10
N VAL A 595 17.96 -70.25 -9.27
CA VAL A 595 17.47 -68.89 -9.48
C VAL A 595 16.03 -68.82 -8.97
N LYS A 596 15.78 -68.01 -7.94
CA LYS A 596 14.44 -67.70 -7.44
C LYS A 596 14.03 -66.32 -7.91
N ARG A 597 12.79 -66.20 -8.40
CA ARG A 597 12.16 -64.93 -8.73
C ARG A 597 11.00 -64.68 -7.76
N ILE A 598 11.04 -63.55 -7.06
CA ILE A 598 9.99 -63.13 -6.14
C ILE A 598 9.37 -61.84 -6.68
N GLU A 599 8.05 -61.84 -6.78
CA GLU A 599 7.29 -60.62 -7.02
C GLU A 599 7.22 -59.82 -5.70
N ILE A 600 7.85 -58.64 -5.70
CA ILE A 600 7.93 -57.77 -4.53
C ILE A 600 6.95 -56.59 -4.61
N SER A 601 6.32 -56.38 -5.77
CA SER A 601 5.27 -55.37 -5.99
C SER A 601 4.15 -55.44 -4.95
N ASN A 602 3.79 -56.66 -4.53
CA ASN A 602 2.72 -56.95 -3.57
C ASN A 602 3.16 -56.86 -2.10
N PHE A 603 4.44 -56.58 -1.82
CA PHE A 603 4.90 -56.44 -0.44
C PHE A 603 4.49 -55.09 0.12
N ILE A 604 3.97 -55.07 1.36
CA ILE A 604 3.53 -53.85 2.04
C ILE A 604 4.69 -52.85 2.14
N VAL A 605 4.44 -51.62 1.73
CA VAL A 605 5.37 -50.50 1.89
C VAL A 605 5.26 -49.99 3.33
N LYS A 606 6.35 -50.07 4.09
CA LYS A 606 6.41 -49.66 5.50
C LYS A 606 7.35 -48.46 5.66
N SER A 607 7.52 -48.00 6.90
CA SER A 607 8.50 -46.96 7.24
C SER A 607 9.94 -47.48 7.04
N ARG A 608 10.90 -46.57 6.84
CA ARG A 608 12.31 -46.94 6.66
C ARG A 608 12.92 -47.69 7.85
N SER A 609 12.41 -47.46 9.07
CA SER A 609 12.88 -48.13 10.29
C SER A 609 12.24 -49.50 10.51
N SER A 610 11.25 -49.90 9.69
CA SER A 610 10.59 -51.19 9.83
C SER A 610 11.46 -52.34 9.32
N ILE A 611 11.32 -53.52 9.93
CA ILE A 611 11.94 -54.76 9.45
C ILE A 611 11.29 -55.18 8.12
N GLY A 612 12.11 -55.64 7.18
CA GLY A 612 11.66 -56.11 5.87
C GLY A 612 10.95 -57.47 5.90
N LYS A 613 10.54 -57.97 4.74
CA LYS A 613 10.00 -59.33 4.58
C LYS A 613 11.14 -60.28 4.21
N ARG A 614 11.26 -61.40 4.93
CA ARG A 614 12.29 -62.42 4.68
C ARG A 614 12.11 -63.02 3.29
N ILE A 615 13.20 -63.09 2.52
CA ILE A 615 13.23 -63.64 1.16
C ILE A 615 14.07 -64.92 1.02
N SER A 616 15.11 -65.11 1.84
CA SER A 616 15.97 -66.29 1.78
C SER A 616 16.66 -66.55 3.11
N ASN A 617 16.88 -67.82 3.41
CA ASN A 617 17.76 -68.30 4.49
C ASN A 617 19.10 -68.85 3.99
N ASN A 618 19.32 -68.89 2.67
CA ASN A 618 20.57 -69.29 2.05
C ASN A 618 21.33 -68.05 1.57
N ASN A 619 22.66 -68.10 1.61
CA ASN A 619 23.53 -67.07 1.04
C ASN A 619 23.19 -66.78 -0.43
N LEU A 620 23.03 -65.49 -0.72
CA LEU A 620 22.76 -64.98 -2.06
C LEU A 620 24.09 -64.76 -2.79
N LYS A 621 24.23 -65.29 -4.02
CA LYS A 621 25.41 -65.12 -4.87
C LYS A 621 25.25 -63.98 -5.88
N LYS A 622 24.10 -63.92 -6.54
CA LYS A 622 23.76 -62.84 -7.48
C LYS A 622 22.35 -62.36 -7.16
N VAL A 623 22.19 -61.05 -7.16
CA VAL A 623 20.91 -60.36 -6.94
C VAL A 623 20.69 -59.41 -8.10
N LYS A 624 19.47 -59.37 -8.62
CA LYS A 624 19.08 -58.46 -9.69
C LYS A 624 17.63 -58.03 -9.50
N PHE A 625 17.43 -56.72 -9.36
CA PHE A 625 16.10 -56.11 -9.45
C PHE A 625 15.62 -56.03 -10.91
N LYS A 626 14.33 -56.25 -11.14
CA LYS A 626 13.67 -56.16 -12.46
C LYS A 626 12.36 -55.39 -12.40
#